data_AF-B4N9P3-F1
#
_entry.id   AF-B4N9P3-F1
#
_cell.length_a   1.000
_cell.length_b   1.000
_cell.length_c   1.000
_cell.angle_alpha   90.00
_cell.angle_beta   90.00
_cell.angle_gamma   90.00
#
_symmetry.space_group_name_H-M   'P 1'
#
loop_
_entity.id
_entity.type
_entity.pdbx_description
1 polymer ?
#
loop_
_entity_poly.entity_id
_entity_poly.type
_entity_poly.pdbx_seq_one_letter_code
_entity_poly.pdbx_strand_id
1 'polypeptide(L)'
;MIRATTISLCIWLVFICFLIQQNHAATKVLYHFHIRDKHNTRNETGVLRQNNDEAKGTESPELIITGTRTSSFTVPDQHSNITWAYQETAVYTADNNGYHVKYNFSIKPVIIDTRLDAKTLKTLG
;
A
#
# COMPACT_ATOMS: atom_id res chain seq x y z
N MET A 1 -6.70 -51.06 -27.80
CA MET A 1 -7.44 -49.95 -27.16
C MET A 1 -6.74 -49.36 -25.93
N ILE A 2 -6.09 -50.15 -25.06
CA ILE A 2 -5.44 -49.68 -23.81
C ILE A 2 -4.29 -48.68 -24.03
N ARG A 3 -3.56 -48.76 -25.15
CA ARG A 3 -2.44 -47.85 -25.48
C ARG A 3 -2.86 -46.42 -25.83
N ALA A 4 -4.03 -46.25 -26.45
CA ALA A 4 -4.50 -44.92 -26.85
C ALA A 4 -4.98 -44.10 -25.63
N THR A 5 -5.60 -44.78 -24.67
CA THR A 5 -6.08 -44.18 -23.43
C THR A 5 -4.95 -43.75 -22.50
N THR A 6 -3.85 -44.52 -22.41
CA THR A 6 -2.68 -44.13 -21.61
C THR A 6 -1.90 -42.97 -22.23
N ILE A 7 -1.75 -42.92 -23.55
CA ILE A 7 -1.12 -41.79 -24.25
C ILE A 7 -1.94 -40.51 -24.04
N SER A 8 -3.27 -40.60 -24.18
CA SER A 8 -4.17 -39.46 -23.92
C SER A 8 -4.07 -38.96 -22.48
N LEU A 9 -3.96 -39.85 -21.50
CA LEU A 9 -3.79 -39.49 -20.09
C LEU A 9 -2.45 -38.77 -19.85
N CYS A 10 -1.35 -39.27 -20.44
CA CYS A 10 -0.03 -38.65 -20.32
C CYS A 10 0.00 -37.25 -20.94
N ILE A 11 -0.61 -37.06 -22.11
CA ILE A 11 -0.71 -35.73 -22.75
C ILE A 11 -1.51 -34.78 -21.87
N TRP A 12 -2.62 -35.25 -21.30
CA TRP A 12 -3.44 -34.46 -20.39
C TRP A 12 -2.70 -34.06 -19.10
N LEU A 13 -1.93 -34.98 -18.52
CA LEU A 13 -1.05 -34.72 -17.37
C LEU A 13 0.03 -33.67 -17.69
N VAL A 14 0.69 -33.77 -18.84
CA VAL A 14 1.70 -32.78 -19.28
C VAL A 14 1.06 -31.40 -19.45
N PHE A 15 -0.15 -31.35 -20.01
CA PHE A 15 -0.90 -30.10 -20.18
C PHE A 15 -1.26 -29.47 -18.83
N ILE A 16 -1.66 -30.27 -17.84
CA ILE A 16 -1.93 -29.80 -16.47
C ILE A 16 -0.65 -29.29 -15.81
N CYS A 17 0.46 -30.02 -15.91
CA CYS A 17 1.74 -29.58 -15.37
C CYS A 17 2.17 -28.23 -15.95
N PHE A 18 1.97 -28.05 -17.27
CA PHE A 18 2.26 -26.78 -17.96
C PHE A 18 1.37 -25.63 -17.47
N LEU A 19 0.07 -25.88 -17.25
CA LEU A 19 -0.86 -24.89 -16.70
C LEU A 19 -0.54 -24.53 -15.24
N ILE A 20 -0.04 -25.47 -14.44
CA ILE A 20 0.38 -25.22 -13.06
C ILE A 20 1.66 -24.36 -13.03
N GLN A 21 2.64 -24.64 -13.90
CA GLN A 21 3.87 -23.85 -14.01
C GLN A 21 3.59 -22.37 -14.31
N GLN A 22 2.60 -22.07 -15.17
CA GLN A 22 2.25 -20.68 -15.48
C GLN A 22 1.68 -19.89 -14.28
N ASN A 23 1.20 -20.56 -13.22
CA ASN A 23 0.63 -19.88 -12.04
C ASN A 23 1.69 -19.50 -10.98
N HIS A 24 2.95 -19.91 -11.12
CA HIS A 24 3.98 -19.64 -10.11
C HIS A 24 4.52 -18.19 -10.13
N ALA A 25 4.34 -17.44 -11.20
CA ALA A 25 4.80 -16.04 -11.31
C ALA A 25 3.95 -15.02 -10.51
N ALA A 26 2.98 -15.48 -9.73
CA ALA A 26 2.06 -14.60 -9.00
C ALA A 26 2.74 -14.01 -7.77
N THR A 27 3.05 -12.71 -7.84
CA THR A 27 3.33 -11.88 -6.67
C THR A 27 2.16 -12.01 -5.69
N LYS A 28 2.38 -12.63 -4.53
CA LYS A 28 1.29 -12.94 -3.59
C LYS A 28 1.17 -11.82 -2.57
N VAL A 29 0.12 -11.01 -2.71
CA VAL A 29 -0.25 -10.04 -1.67
C VAL A 29 -0.68 -10.78 -0.42
N LEU A 30 -0.08 -10.44 0.73
CA LEU A 30 -0.39 -11.04 2.03
C LEU A 30 -1.47 -10.25 2.75
N TYR A 31 -1.35 -8.91 2.72
CA TYR A 31 -2.33 -8.02 3.34
C TYR A 31 -2.30 -6.62 2.72
N HIS A 32 -3.43 -5.94 2.87
CA HIS A 32 -3.54 -4.50 2.78
C HIS A 32 -4.07 -3.96 4.11
N PHE A 33 -3.50 -2.86 4.57
CA PHE A 33 -3.86 -2.22 5.82
C PHE A 33 -4.12 -0.73 5.57
N HIS A 34 -5.28 -0.26 6.02
CA HIS A 34 -5.68 1.14 5.91
C HIS A 34 -6.23 1.63 7.24
N ILE A 35 -5.59 2.65 7.81
CA ILE A 35 -6.06 3.36 9.00
C ILE A 35 -6.21 4.84 8.66
N ARG A 36 -7.32 5.43 9.11
CA ARG A 36 -7.56 6.87 9.05
C ARG A 36 -8.17 7.33 10.36
N ASP A 37 -7.49 8.28 10.99
CA ASP A 37 -7.96 9.06 12.13
C ASP A 37 -8.07 10.53 11.73
N LYS A 38 -8.59 11.38 12.62
CA LYS A 38 -8.78 12.83 12.39
C LYS A 38 -7.51 13.53 11.88
N HIS A 39 -6.35 13.11 12.35
CA HIS A 39 -5.07 13.76 12.10
C HIS A 39 -4.06 12.87 11.38
N ASN A 40 -4.36 11.59 11.21
CA ASN A 40 -3.41 10.59 10.72
C ASN A 40 -4.04 9.71 9.64
N THR A 41 -3.26 9.36 8.63
CA THR A 41 -3.59 8.28 7.71
C THR A 41 -2.40 7.34 7.57
N ARG A 42 -2.66 6.05 7.45
CA ARG A 42 -1.64 5.04 7.17
C ARG A 42 -2.18 4.03 6.17
N ASN A 43 -1.42 3.82 5.11
CA ASN A 43 -1.63 2.77 4.12
C ASN A 43 -0.42 1.86 4.16
N GLU A 44 -0.62 0.56 4.20
CA GLU A 44 0.47 -0.41 4.15
C GLU A 44 0.05 -1.64 3.35
N THR A 45 1.00 -2.24 2.66
CA THR A 45 0.82 -3.47 1.90
C THR A 45 2.02 -4.37 2.11
N GLY A 46 1.76 -5.62 2.49
CA GLY A 46 2.77 -6.67 2.56
C GLY A 46 2.63 -7.61 1.37
N VAL A 47 3.74 -7.84 0.67
CA VAL A 47 3.79 -8.66 -0.54
C VAL A 47 4.91 -9.68 -0.42
N LEU A 48 4.61 -10.93 -0.79
CA LEU A 48 5.62 -11.96 -0.98
C LEU A 48 6.01 -12.01 -2.46
N ARG A 49 7.23 -11.58 -2.76
CA ARG A 49 7.81 -11.61 -4.10
C ARG A 49 8.56 -12.92 -4.29
N GLN A 50 8.17 -13.71 -5.28
CA GLN A 50 8.98 -14.83 -5.73
C GLN A 50 10.09 -14.29 -6.63
N ASN A 51 11.33 -14.74 -6.41
CA ASN A 51 12.42 -14.46 -7.32
C ASN A 51 12.22 -15.38 -8.53
N ASN A 52 11.87 -14.79 -9.67
CA ASN A 52 11.63 -15.52 -10.92
C ASN A 52 12.92 -16.07 -11.56
N ASP A 53 14.05 -16.02 -10.86
CA ASP A 53 15.26 -16.71 -11.26
C ASP A 53 15.09 -18.21 -10.95
N GLU A 54 14.30 -18.87 -11.79
CA GLU A 54 14.14 -20.33 -11.86
C GLU A 54 15.47 -21.05 -12.15
N ALA A 55 16.56 -20.31 -12.42
CA ALA A 55 17.91 -20.83 -12.55
C ALA A 55 18.64 -20.82 -11.20
N LYS A 56 18.34 -21.84 -10.38
CA LYS A 56 19.01 -22.30 -9.13
C LYS A 56 18.13 -22.10 -7.90
N GLY A 57 17.60 -23.22 -7.40
CA GLY A 57 16.78 -23.30 -6.19
C GLY A 57 17.49 -22.94 -4.90
N THR A 58 17.81 -21.66 -4.70
CA THR A 58 18.45 -21.18 -3.47
C THR A 58 17.86 -19.87 -2.94
N GLU A 59 17.06 -19.13 -3.70
CA GLU A 59 16.53 -17.86 -3.20
C GLU A 59 15.13 -18.03 -2.59
N SER A 60 15.08 -17.91 -1.26
CA SER A 60 13.82 -17.85 -0.51
C SER A 60 12.99 -16.65 -0.96
N PRO A 61 11.66 -16.76 -1.03
CA PRO A 61 10.80 -15.65 -1.40
C PRO A 61 11.02 -14.44 -0.47
N GLU A 62 11.04 -13.24 -1.06
CA GLU A 62 11.28 -11.99 -0.34
C GLU A 62 9.96 -11.40 0.18
N LEU A 63 9.94 -11.00 1.46
CA LEU A 63 8.85 -10.22 2.02
C LEU A 63 9.15 -8.73 1.85
N ILE A 64 8.30 -8.04 1.08
CA ILE A 64 8.37 -6.59 0.88
C ILE A 64 7.18 -5.94 1.57
N ILE A 65 7.43 -5.03 2.50
CA ILE A 65 6.41 -4.21 3.17
C ILE A 65 6.56 -2.78 2.69
N THR A 66 5.53 -2.25 2.05
CA THR A 66 5.49 -0.84 1.60
C THR A 66 4.37 -0.10 2.30
N GLY A 67 4.59 1.16 2.62
CA GLY A 67 3.53 1.96 3.21
C GLY A 67 3.75 3.46 3.10
N THR A 68 2.68 4.18 3.42
CA THR A 68 2.65 5.63 3.50
C THR A 68 1.91 6.03 4.76
N ARG A 69 2.53 6.88 5.57
CA ARG A 69 1.92 7.50 6.75
C ARG A 69 1.86 9.01 6.54
N THR A 70 0.69 9.60 6.73
CA THR A 70 0.53 11.06 6.78
C THR A 70 0.09 11.46 8.18
N SER A 71 0.71 12.47 8.75
CA SER A 71 0.33 13.12 10.01
C SER A 71 0.08 14.59 9.76
N SER A 72 -0.95 15.16 10.38
CA SER A 72 -1.30 16.57 10.21
C SER A 72 -1.77 17.19 11.52
N PHE A 73 -1.30 18.39 11.81
CA PHE A 73 -1.74 19.16 12.97
C PHE A 73 -1.77 20.65 12.66
N THR A 74 -2.57 21.38 13.41
CA THR A 74 -2.75 22.83 13.25
C THR A 74 -2.29 23.56 14.49
N VAL A 75 -1.50 24.62 14.32
CA VAL A 75 -1.06 25.48 15.41
C VAL A 75 -1.63 26.88 15.17
N PRO A 76 -2.54 27.36 16.03
CA PRO A 76 -3.05 28.73 15.92
C PRO A 76 -1.96 29.73 16.29
N ASP A 77 -1.85 30.81 15.52
CA ASP A 77 -1.07 31.98 15.91
C ASP A 77 -1.87 32.79 16.94
N GLN A 78 -1.29 33.06 18.11
CA GLN A 78 -1.96 33.81 19.16
C GLN A 78 -2.12 35.30 18.83
N HIS A 79 -1.38 35.80 17.84
CA HIS A 79 -1.33 37.22 17.49
C HIS A 79 -1.94 37.54 16.12
N SER A 80 -2.48 36.54 15.41
CA SER A 80 -3.14 36.74 14.12
C SER A 80 -4.30 35.76 13.89
N ASN A 81 -5.14 36.03 12.89
CA ASN A 81 -6.21 35.11 12.48
C ASN A 81 -5.69 33.94 11.61
N ILE A 82 -4.38 33.69 11.63
CA ILE A 82 -3.73 32.66 10.82
C ILE A 82 -3.52 31.43 11.69
N THR A 83 -3.92 30.28 11.18
CA THR A 83 -3.56 28.98 11.75
C THR A 83 -2.59 28.30 10.81
N TRP A 84 -1.49 27.80 11.35
CA TRP A 84 -0.50 27.07 10.55
C TRP A 84 -0.86 25.60 10.49
N ALA A 85 -1.09 25.08 9.28
CA ALA A 85 -1.27 23.66 9.05
C ALA A 85 0.07 23.00 8.73
N TYR A 86 0.47 22.05 9.55
CA TYR A 86 1.65 21.22 9.39
C TYR A 86 1.22 19.85 8.89
N GLN A 87 1.89 19.35 7.87
CA GLN A 87 1.70 18.00 7.37
C GLN A 87 3.06 17.33 7.16
N GLU A 88 3.19 16.15 7.73
CA GLU A 88 4.30 15.23 7.51
C GLU A 88 3.78 14.02 6.72
N THR A 89 4.54 13.58 5.72
CA THR A 89 4.27 12.36 4.95
C THR A 89 5.53 11.52 4.89
N ALA A 90 5.46 10.29 5.40
CA ALA A 90 6.52 9.30 5.36
C ALA A 90 6.13 8.17 4.41
N VAL A 91 6.93 7.93 3.38
CA VAL A 91 6.81 6.77 2.48
C VAL A 91 7.93 5.81 2.84
N TYR A 92 7.61 4.56 3.17
CA TYR A 92 8.58 3.58 3.65
C TYR A 92 8.49 2.26 2.91
N THR A 93 9.63 1.58 2.84
CA THR A 93 9.80 0.23 2.31
C THR A 93 10.68 -0.55 3.28
N ALA A 94 10.26 -1.75 3.65
CA ALA A 94 11.08 -2.76 4.29
C ALA A 94 11.24 -3.94 3.33
N ASP A 95 12.47 -4.24 2.95
CA ASP A 95 12.85 -5.31 2.04
C ASP A 95 14.17 -5.95 2.51
N ASN A 96 14.81 -6.81 1.71
CA ASN A 96 16.07 -7.47 2.09
C ASN A 96 17.26 -6.50 2.22
N ASN A 97 17.17 -5.27 1.70
CA ASN A 97 18.19 -4.24 1.88
C ASN A 97 17.98 -3.41 3.16
N GLY A 98 16.93 -3.71 3.92
CA GLY A 98 16.62 -3.11 5.20
C GLY A 98 15.40 -2.19 5.15
N TYR A 99 15.34 -1.25 6.10
CA TYR A 99 14.26 -0.28 6.21
C TYR A 99 14.68 1.06 5.62
N HIS A 100 13.90 1.53 4.63
CA HIS A 100 14.12 2.78 3.94
C HIS A 100 12.89 3.67 4.08
N VAL A 101 13.10 4.97 4.34
CA VAL A 101 12.02 5.94 4.52
C VAL A 101 12.36 7.27 3.85
N LYS A 102 11.36 7.86 3.18
CA LYS A 102 11.41 9.20 2.62
C LYS A 102 10.36 10.07 3.31
N TYR A 103 10.82 11.17 3.88
CA TYR A 103 9.95 12.16 4.52
C TYR A 103 9.68 13.34 3.60
N ASN A 104 8.45 13.86 3.65
CA ASN A 104 8.04 15.10 3.02
C ASN A 104 7.28 15.93 4.05
N PHE A 105 7.64 17.20 4.19
CA PHE A 105 7.05 18.12 5.14
C PHE A 105 6.45 19.30 4.38
N SER A 106 5.27 19.73 4.78
CA SER A 106 4.67 20.96 4.27
C SER A 106 4.06 21.77 5.40
N ILE A 107 4.19 23.08 5.28
CA ILE A 107 3.64 24.06 6.21
C ILE A 107 2.90 25.08 5.36
N LYS A 108 1.63 25.32 5.69
CA LYS A 108 0.80 26.28 4.95
C LYS A 108 -0.02 27.13 5.91
N PRO A 109 -0.16 28.44 5.68
CA PRO A 109 -1.09 29.26 6.43
C PRO A 109 -2.53 28.91 6.02
N VAL A 110 -3.39 28.74 7.01
CA VAL A 110 -4.83 28.56 6.88
C VAL A 110 -5.48 29.77 7.54
N ILE A 111 -6.10 30.61 6.72
CA ILE A 111 -6.91 31.71 7.22
C ILE A 111 -8.21 31.08 7.72
N ILE A 112 -8.44 31.13 9.03
CA ILE A 112 -9.74 30.75 9.58
C ILE A 112 -10.66 31.92 9.30
N ASP A 113 -11.43 31.85 8.21
CA ASP A 113 -12.46 32.83 7.95
C ASP A 113 -13.57 32.66 9.00
N THR A 114 -13.58 33.55 10.00
CA THR A 114 -14.57 33.55 11.09
C THR A 114 -15.98 33.93 10.61
N ARG A 115 -16.18 34.13 9.30
CA ARG A 115 -17.45 34.56 8.70
C ARG A 115 -18.48 33.45 8.48
N LEU A 116 -18.11 32.18 8.65
CA LEU A 116 -19.10 31.10 8.68
C LEU A 116 -19.70 30.98 10.09
N ASP A 117 -20.56 31.93 10.45
CA ASP A 117 -21.38 31.86 11.67
C ASP A 117 -22.29 30.62 11.58
N ALA A 118 -22.43 29.88 12.70
CA ALA A 118 -23.34 28.74 12.81
C ALA A 118 -24.80 29.13 12.49
N LYS A 119 -25.15 30.42 12.58
CA LYS A 119 -26.44 30.94 12.12
C LYS A 119 -26.65 30.83 10.61
N THR A 120 -25.60 30.89 9.79
CA THR A 120 -25.70 30.81 8.33
C THR A 120 -26.05 29.39 7.85
N LEU A 121 -25.73 28.36 8.64
CA LEU A 121 -26.05 26.95 8.38
C LEU A 121 -27.50 26.55 8.70
N LYS A 122 -28.34 27.46 9.21
CA LYS A 122 -29.73 27.15 9.63
C LYS A 122 -30.82 27.45 8.59
N THR A 123 -30.50 27.82 7.36
CA THR A 123 -31.54 28.19 6.37
C THR A 123 -31.47 27.37 5.09
N LEU A 124 -31.88 26.11 5.20
CA LEU A 124 -32.46 25.29 4.13
C LEU A 124 -33.21 24.13 4.80
N GLY A 125 -34.34 24.48 5.42
CA GLY A 125 -35.31 23.56 6.02
C GLY A 125 -36.69 24.20 5.88
#